data_AF-A0A4U6BQC8-F1
#
_entry.id   AF-A0A4U6BQC8-F1
#
_cell.length_a   1.000
_cell.length_b   1.000
_cell.length_c   1.000
_cell.angle_alpha   90.00
_cell.angle_beta   90.00
_cell.angle_gamma   90.00
#
_symmetry.space_group_name_H-M   'P 1'
#
loop_
_entity.id
_entity.type
_entity.pdbx_description
1 polymer ?
#
loop_
_entity_poly.entity_id
_entity_poly.type
_entity_poly.pdbx_seq_one_letter_code
_entity_poly.pdbx_strand_id
1 'polypeptide(L)'
;MIVRQFISWVRTAPAGERAEATRCLARAWLVSDLSEDDRAAAEGALLMLLDDASPLVRQAMAEVFAHSMDAPSAIVAALAVDQPSVAVSILEHSPLLLDSDLVDIVATGNSETQCAIARRFDLPPSVCAAIAEVGCASSALELIENRAAQLAPFSLARIADRHGHLAAIRESLLTMDELPAAVRLGLAQKLSDTLTQLVTARDWLHPDRARRIAGEAMERSTVNIAAQTRGADMTALVSHLRSIGQLNAGLILRALLSGNIELFEESLVELSGLPASRVAAIVHDRGGNSLNALLAKAGLPESTYRAFRAALEASNEIGFIGTVAGATRLRRRMVERVLTQCETSETVSEPLLVLLRRFAMESAREEARLFCDDLAAEDFVGTLSAHAAAEQIRDYTYEADTVLYPEQEEYVAAEVYAAVDHYDEAEHYASAEDYTPVEDYATVEDYVRVKEYAPVEEYDRAEDDNAADRYADVADDHRYRDYSYDDRRIAA
;
A
#
# COMPACT_ATOMS: atom_id res chain seq x y z
N MET A 1 25.57 -54.29 -14.31
CA MET A 1 25.28 -54.38 -15.77
C MET A 1 24.16 -53.41 -16.19
N ILE A 2 23.21 -53.10 -15.29
CA ILE A 2 22.04 -52.24 -15.54
C ILE A 2 22.40 -50.78 -15.83
N VAL A 3 23.33 -50.17 -15.10
CA VAL A 3 23.70 -48.74 -15.27
C VAL A 3 24.27 -48.43 -16.66
N ARG A 4 25.11 -49.31 -17.23
CA ARG A 4 25.66 -49.10 -18.59
C ARG A 4 24.59 -49.19 -19.68
N GLN A 5 23.61 -50.09 -19.53
CA GLN A 5 22.48 -50.19 -20.45
C GLN A 5 21.55 -48.99 -20.32
N PHE A 6 21.31 -48.51 -19.10
CA PHE A 6 20.55 -47.29 -18.83
C PHE A 6 21.20 -46.08 -19.51
N ILE A 7 22.50 -45.85 -19.30
CA ILE A 7 23.23 -44.72 -19.93
C ILE A 7 23.20 -44.82 -21.47
N SER A 8 23.34 -46.02 -22.02
CA SER A 8 23.27 -46.22 -23.48
C SER A 8 21.87 -45.93 -24.03
N TRP A 9 20.82 -46.27 -23.30
CA TRP A 9 19.43 -46.05 -23.70
C TRP A 9 19.03 -44.57 -23.57
N VAL A 10 19.41 -43.92 -22.46
CA VAL A 10 19.18 -42.48 -22.21
C VAL A 10 19.72 -41.62 -23.36
N ARG A 11 20.83 -42.02 -24.00
CA ARG A 11 21.39 -41.27 -25.14
C ARG A 11 20.51 -41.26 -26.41
N THR A 12 19.61 -42.23 -26.57
CA THR A 12 18.82 -42.42 -27.80
C THR A 12 17.32 -42.33 -27.58
N ALA A 13 16.85 -42.43 -26.33
CA ALA A 13 15.44 -42.43 -26.00
C ALA A 13 14.79 -41.04 -26.18
N PRO A 14 13.50 -40.93 -26.54
CA PRO A 14 12.76 -39.67 -26.57
C PRO A 14 12.72 -38.99 -25.20
N ALA A 15 12.62 -37.65 -25.19
CA ALA A 15 12.64 -36.85 -23.96
C ALA A 15 11.59 -37.27 -22.93
N GLY A 16 10.36 -37.61 -23.37
CA GLY A 16 9.29 -38.07 -22.48
C GLY A 16 9.61 -39.39 -21.78
N GLU A 17 10.19 -40.36 -22.49
CA GLU A 17 10.59 -41.64 -21.89
C GLU A 17 11.75 -41.44 -20.91
N ARG A 18 12.70 -40.57 -21.24
CA ARG A 18 13.80 -40.22 -20.31
C ARG A 18 13.29 -39.53 -19.06
N ALA A 19 12.31 -38.63 -19.18
CA ALA A 19 11.71 -37.95 -18.05
C ALA A 19 11.01 -38.93 -17.10
N GLU A 20 10.24 -39.86 -17.65
CA GLU A 20 9.57 -40.88 -16.84
C GLU A 20 10.57 -41.84 -16.16
N ALA A 21 11.62 -42.26 -16.88
CA ALA A 21 12.68 -43.07 -16.30
C ALA A 21 13.43 -42.32 -15.19
N THR A 22 13.68 -41.02 -15.37
CA THR A 22 14.32 -40.15 -14.38
C THR A 22 13.45 -40.00 -13.14
N ARG A 23 12.14 -39.78 -13.31
CA ARG A 23 11.17 -39.75 -12.22
C ARG A 23 11.18 -41.06 -11.43
N CYS A 24 11.13 -42.20 -12.12
CA CYS A 24 11.22 -43.51 -11.49
C CYS A 24 12.52 -43.71 -10.70
N LEU A 25 13.67 -43.31 -11.27
CA LEU A 25 14.97 -43.39 -10.62
C LEU A 25 15.06 -42.50 -9.38
N ALA A 26 14.61 -41.24 -9.48
CA ALA A 26 14.59 -40.30 -8.37
C ALA A 26 13.68 -40.79 -7.22
N ARG A 27 12.50 -41.33 -7.55
CA ARG A 27 11.60 -41.92 -6.54
C ARG A 27 12.21 -43.18 -5.91
N ALA A 28 12.89 -44.01 -6.70
CA ALA A 28 13.58 -45.18 -6.19
C ALA A 28 14.70 -44.77 -5.22
N TRP A 29 15.47 -43.74 -5.57
CA TRP A 29 16.52 -43.20 -4.72
C TRP A 29 15.97 -42.71 -3.35
N LEU A 30 14.80 -42.07 -3.33
CA LEU A 30 14.18 -41.59 -2.09
C LEU A 30 13.59 -42.71 -1.23
N VAL A 31 12.78 -43.59 -1.82
CA VAL A 31 11.86 -44.45 -1.05
C VAL A 31 12.28 -45.93 -1.04
N SER A 32 13.13 -46.36 -1.97
CA SER A 32 13.52 -47.78 -2.05
C SER A 32 14.69 -48.13 -1.13
N ASP A 33 14.69 -49.37 -0.65
CA ASP A 33 15.78 -49.96 0.11
C ASP A 33 16.91 -50.38 -0.84
N LEU A 34 17.71 -49.40 -1.26
CA LEU A 34 18.87 -49.59 -2.11
C LEU A 34 20.12 -49.88 -1.27
N SER A 35 20.97 -50.78 -1.75
CA SER A 35 22.33 -50.93 -1.19
C SER A 35 23.11 -49.61 -1.32
N GLU A 36 24.13 -49.39 -0.49
CA GLU A 36 24.96 -48.17 -0.58
C GLU A 36 25.57 -47.99 -1.98
N ASP A 37 26.03 -49.08 -2.60
CA ASP A 37 26.57 -49.07 -3.96
C ASP A 37 25.50 -48.71 -5.01
N ASP A 38 24.28 -49.25 -4.89
CA ASP A 38 23.19 -48.94 -5.82
C ASP A 38 22.66 -47.51 -5.63
N ARG A 39 22.60 -47.03 -4.38
CA ARG A 39 22.22 -45.64 -4.05
C ARG A 39 23.23 -44.66 -4.64
N ALA A 40 24.53 -44.92 -4.47
CA ALA A 40 25.60 -44.10 -5.07
C ALA A 40 25.57 -44.14 -6.60
N ALA A 41 25.29 -45.31 -7.20
CA ALA A 41 25.16 -45.44 -8.65
C ALA A 41 23.92 -44.69 -9.19
N ALA A 42 22.80 -44.74 -8.48
CA ALA A 42 21.59 -44.00 -8.82
C ALA A 42 21.80 -42.49 -8.70
N GLU A 43 22.45 -42.01 -7.64
CA GLU A 43 22.82 -40.60 -7.48
C GLU A 43 23.73 -40.13 -8.61
N GLY A 44 24.76 -40.90 -8.96
CA GLY A 44 25.65 -40.60 -10.08
C GLY A 44 24.93 -40.51 -11.42
N ALA A 45 23.90 -41.35 -11.64
CA ALA A 45 23.06 -41.28 -12.83
C ALA A 45 22.15 -40.04 -12.82
N LEU A 46 21.59 -39.65 -11.66
CA LEU A 46 20.79 -38.43 -11.52
C LEU A 46 21.64 -37.17 -11.72
N LEU A 47 22.87 -37.13 -11.18
CA LEU A 47 23.81 -36.03 -11.43
C LEU A 47 24.13 -35.87 -12.92
N MET A 48 24.31 -36.97 -13.66
CA MET A 48 24.48 -36.92 -15.12
C MET A 48 23.23 -36.39 -15.83
N LEU A 49 22.03 -36.70 -15.32
CA LEU A 49 20.75 -36.25 -15.91
C LEU A 49 20.46 -34.76 -15.65
N LEU A 50 21.18 -34.10 -14.74
CA LEU A 50 21.16 -32.64 -14.62
C LEU A 50 21.66 -31.95 -15.89
N ASP A 51 22.49 -32.61 -16.70
CA ASP A 51 22.98 -32.10 -17.98
C ASP A 51 22.12 -32.54 -19.18
N ASP A 52 20.94 -33.15 -18.96
CA ASP A 52 20.04 -33.55 -20.05
C ASP A 52 19.55 -32.30 -20.81
N ALA A 53 19.64 -32.31 -22.14
CA ALA A 53 19.25 -31.19 -22.99
C ALA A 53 17.76 -30.83 -22.88
N SER A 54 16.89 -31.77 -22.49
CA SER A 54 15.47 -31.56 -22.36
C SER A 54 15.09 -31.11 -20.94
N PRO A 55 14.47 -29.93 -20.77
CA PRO A 55 14.03 -29.48 -19.44
C PRO A 55 12.99 -30.41 -18.81
N LEU A 56 12.22 -31.16 -19.61
CA LEU A 56 11.27 -32.16 -19.10
C LEU A 56 11.92 -33.21 -18.21
N VAL A 57 13.17 -33.58 -18.50
CA VAL A 57 13.91 -34.60 -17.74
C VAL A 57 14.33 -34.04 -16.39
N ARG A 58 14.86 -32.81 -16.39
CA ARG A 58 15.29 -32.10 -15.18
C ARG A 58 14.09 -31.69 -14.31
N GLN A 59 13.00 -31.28 -14.93
CA GLN A 59 11.73 -30.99 -14.26
C GLN A 59 11.17 -32.24 -13.58
N ALA A 60 11.18 -33.40 -14.23
CA ALA A 60 10.73 -34.64 -13.62
C ALA A 60 11.53 -35.01 -12.36
N MET A 61 12.81 -34.62 -12.31
CA MET A 61 13.66 -34.75 -11.14
C MET A 61 13.29 -33.72 -10.05
N ALA A 62 13.09 -32.46 -10.44
CA ALA A 62 12.67 -31.38 -9.55
C ALA A 62 11.36 -31.69 -8.83
N GLU A 63 10.34 -32.14 -9.56
CA GLU A 63 9.02 -32.53 -9.02
C GLU A 63 9.13 -33.60 -7.93
N VAL A 64 10.08 -34.53 -8.05
CA VAL A 64 10.27 -35.62 -7.08
C VAL A 64 11.02 -35.13 -5.83
N PHE A 65 12.04 -34.30 -5.99
CA PHE A 65 12.88 -33.85 -4.88
C PHE A 65 12.36 -32.60 -4.16
N ALA A 66 11.47 -31.84 -4.79
CA ALA A 66 11.02 -30.52 -4.31
C ALA A 66 10.52 -30.49 -2.87
N HIS A 67 9.97 -31.56 -2.32
CA HIS A 67 9.42 -31.57 -0.96
C HIS A 67 10.23 -32.42 0.03
N SER A 68 11.34 -33.01 -0.39
CA SER A 68 12.04 -34.02 0.41
C SER A 68 13.23 -33.42 1.19
N MET A 69 13.28 -33.72 2.50
CA MET A 69 14.43 -33.43 3.36
C MET A 69 15.63 -34.34 3.07
N ASP A 70 15.39 -35.50 2.46
CA ASP A 70 16.42 -36.51 2.19
C ASP A 70 17.04 -36.33 0.80
N ALA A 71 16.54 -35.39 -0.01
CA ALA A 71 17.01 -35.16 -1.37
C ALA A 71 18.52 -34.83 -1.43
N PRO A 72 19.25 -35.25 -2.48
CA PRO A 72 20.67 -34.92 -2.62
C PRO A 72 20.85 -33.40 -2.76
N SER A 73 21.55 -32.78 -1.82
CA SER A 73 21.71 -31.32 -1.76
C SER A 73 22.35 -30.74 -3.02
N ALA A 74 23.34 -31.43 -3.61
CA ALA A 74 23.97 -31.01 -4.86
C ALA A 74 23.00 -30.97 -6.04
N ILE A 75 22.05 -31.93 -6.09
CA ILE A 75 21.02 -31.98 -7.14
C ILE A 75 20.01 -30.84 -6.93
N VAL A 76 19.54 -30.64 -5.70
CA VAL A 76 18.61 -29.55 -5.38
C VAL A 76 19.21 -28.18 -5.70
N ALA A 77 20.46 -27.95 -5.32
CA ALA A 77 21.17 -26.71 -5.63
C ALA A 77 21.29 -26.46 -7.14
N ALA A 78 21.60 -27.50 -7.93
CA ALA A 78 21.68 -27.39 -9.38
C ALA A 78 20.32 -27.10 -10.03
N LEU A 79 19.25 -27.75 -9.57
CA LEU A 79 17.89 -27.54 -10.10
C LEU A 79 17.34 -26.16 -9.71
N ALA A 80 17.74 -25.59 -8.56
CA ALA A 80 17.29 -24.29 -8.09
C ALA A 80 17.76 -23.11 -8.97
N VAL A 81 18.92 -23.24 -9.62
CA VAL A 81 19.52 -22.22 -10.50
C VAL A 81 19.28 -22.50 -11.99
N ASP A 82 18.46 -23.50 -12.31
CA ASP A 82 18.09 -23.88 -13.68
C ASP A 82 17.07 -22.88 -14.27
N GLN A 83 16.64 -23.13 -15.50
CA GLN A 83 15.55 -22.40 -16.13
C GLN A 83 14.24 -22.50 -15.31
N PRO A 84 13.35 -21.50 -15.38
CA PRO A 84 12.17 -21.41 -14.51
C PRO A 84 11.27 -22.65 -14.50
N SER A 85 11.05 -23.28 -15.67
CA SER A 85 10.21 -24.48 -15.79
C SER A 85 10.70 -25.67 -14.95
N VAL A 86 11.96 -25.65 -14.50
CA VAL A 86 12.56 -26.64 -13.59
C VAL A 86 12.67 -26.07 -12.18
N ALA A 87 13.20 -24.85 -12.06
CA ALA A 87 13.55 -24.24 -10.77
C ALA A 87 12.35 -23.92 -9.89
N VAL A 88 11.20 -23.53 -10.45
CA VAL A 88 10.02 -23.06 -9.70
C VAL A 88 9.60 -24.03 -8.60
N SER A 89 9.51 -25.33 -8.90
CA SER A 89 9.09 -26.35 -7.91
C SER A 89 10.08 -26.45 -6.75
N ILE A 90 11.38 -26.35 -7.04
CA ILE A 90 12.45 -26.40 -6.03
C ILE A 90 12.44 -25.13 -5.18
N LEU A 91 12.35 -23.96 -5.81
CA LEU A 91 12.35 -22.67 -5.13
C LEU A 91 11.12 -22.49 -4.23
N GLU A 92 9.95 -23.00 -4.64
CA GLU A 92 8.71 -22.86 -3.88
C GLU A 92 8.61 -23.84 -2.71
N HIS A 93 9.17 -25.05 -2.83
CA HIS A 93 8.88 -26.13 -1.88
C HIS A 93 10.10 -26.72 -1.17
N SER A 94 11.32 -26.56 -1.71
CA SER A 94 12.47 -27.26 -1.15
C SER A 94 12.82 -26.75 0.24
N PRO A 95 12.95 -27.64 1.24
CA PRO A 95 13.38 -27.28 2.58
C PRO A 95 14.91 -27.22 2.73
N LEU A 96 15.66 -27.53 1.66
CA LEU A 96 17.12 -27.63 1.69
C LEU A 96 17.83 -26.35 1.24
N LEU A 97 17.09 -25.35 0.75
CA LEU A 97 17.64 -24.07 0.32
C LEU A 97 17.93 -23.18 1.52
N LEU A 98 19.11 -22.58 1.55
CA LEU A 98 19.48 -21.61 2.57
C LEU A 98 18.89 -20.23 2.23
N ASP A 99 18.66 -19.42 3.24
CA ASP A 99 18.23 -18.02 3.07
C ASP A 99 19.17 -17.24 2.13
N SER A 100 20.49 -17.48 2.22
CA SER A 100 21.47 -16.84 1.34
C SER A 100 21.27 -17.22 -0.13
N ASP A 101 20.97 -18.50 -0.40
CA ASP A 101 20.73 -18.97 -1.75
C ASP A 101 19.46 -18.35 -2.32
N LEU A 102 18.40 -18.27 -1.51
CA LEU A 102 17.15 -17.61 -1.90
C LEU A 102 17.35 -16.11 -2.16
N VAL A 103 18.12 -15.41 -1.32
CA VAL A 103 18.45 -13.99 -1.52
C VAL A 103 19.22 -13.77 -2.82
N ASP A 104 20.24 -14.60 -3.10
CA ASP A 104 21.03 -14.51 -4.33
C ASP A 104 20.15 -14.76 -5.57
N ILE A 105 19.28 -15.78 -5.51
CA ILE A 105 18.35 -16.10 -6.60
C ILE A 105 17.30 -15.00 -6.77
N VAL A 106 16.82 -14.36 -5.70
CA VAL A 106 15.94 -13.19 -5.83
C VAL A 106 16.65 -12.05 -6.56
N ALA A 107 17.95 -11.83 -6.30
CA ALA A 107 18.72 -10.75 -6.90
C ALA A 107 19.02 -10.94 -8.39
N THR A 108 19.25 -12.18 -8.84
CA THR A 108 19.61 -12.49 -10.24
C THR A 108 18.49 -13.14 -11.05
N GLY A 109 17.45 -13.62 -10.38
CA GLY A 109 16.35 -14.39 -10.96
C GLY A 109 15.35 -13.52 -11.72
N ASN A 110 14.47 -14.19 -12.46
CA ASN A 110 13.37 -13.55 -13.17
C ASN A 110 12.07 -13.57 -12.36
N SER A 111 11.01 -12.99 -12.93
CA SER A 111 9.71 -12.88 -12.26
C SER A 111 9.16 -14.22 -11.77
N GLU A 112 9.27 -15.29 -12.56
CA GLU A 112 8.73 -16.61 -12.20
C GLU A 112 9.45 -17.19 -10.98
N THR A 113 10.79 -17.11 -10.96
CA THR A 113 11.60 -17.57 -9.83
C THR A 113 11.36 -16.73 -8.57
N GLN A 114 11.23 -15.40 -8.69
CA GLN A 114 10.95 -14.53 -7.56
C GLN A 114 9.55 -14.80 -6.98
N CYS A 115 8.53 -15.01 -7.82
CA CYS A 115 7.19 -15.37 -7.36
C CYS A 115 7.16 -16.75 -6.66
N ALA A 116 7.91 -17.73 -7.16
CA ALA A 116 8.04 -19.04 -6.51
C ALA A 116 8.62 -18.91 -5.09
N ILE A 117 9.66 -18.09 -4.92
CA ILE A 117 10.24 -17.81 -3.61
C ILE A 117 9.25 -17.05 -2.71
N ALA A 118 8.52 -16.07 -3.26
CA ALA A 118 7.52 -15.29 -2.52
C ALA A 118 6.37 -16.14 -1.97
N ARG A 119 6.00 -17.26 -2.62
CA ARG A 119 4.93 -18.18 -2.21
C ARG A 119 5.34 -19.23 -1.17
N ARG A 120 6.61 -19.27 -0.74
CA ARG A 120 7.08 -20.24 0.27
C ARG A 120 6.32 -20.07 1.59
N PHE A 121 6.01 -21.20 2.25
CA PHE A 121 5.27 -21.22 3.52
C PHE A 121 6.11 -20.80 4.75
N ASP A 122 7.43 -20.82 4.68
CA ASP A 122 8.30 -20.33 5.77
C ASP A 122 9.33 -19.37 5.18
N LEU A 123 8.88 -18.13 4.95
CA LEU A 123 9.68 -17.11 4.27
C LEU A 123 10.31 -16.16 5.31
N PRO A 124 11.63 -16.24 5.55
CA PRO A 124 12.28 -15.48 6.59
C PRO A 124 12.40 -13.98 6.23
N PRO A 125 12.55 -13.10 7.24
CA PRO A 125 12.60 -11.65 7.03
C PRO A 125 13.70 -11.18 6.06
N SER A 126 14.83 -11.89 5.99
CA SER A 126 15.94 -11.63 5.08
C SER A 126 15.53 -11.74 3.61
N VAL A 127 14.81 -12.81 3.26
CA VAL A 127 14.32 -13.06 1.90
C VAL A 127 13.16 -12.13 1.57
N CYS A 128 12.25 -11.88 2.52
CA CYS A 128 11.19 -10.86 2.39
C CYS A 128 11.78 -9.49 2.05
N ALA A 129 12.84 -9.08 2.77
CA ALA A 129 13.54 -7.82 2.51
C ALA A 129 14.21 -7.80 1.13
N ALA A 130 14.80 -8.90 0.68
CA ALA A 130 15.37 -9.01 -0.67
C ALA A 130 14.30 -8.84 -1.76
N ILE A 131 13.16 -9.52 -1.64
CA ILE A 131 12.05 -9.37 -2.59
C ILE A 131 11.50 -7.93 -2.57
N ALA A 132 11.34 -7.34 -1.38
CA ALA A 132 10.93 -5.95 -1.25
C ALA A 132 11.91 -4.97 -1.95
N GLU A 133 13.21 -5.22 -1.83
CA GLU A 133 14.27 -4.36 -2.35
C GLU A 133 14.47 -4.46 -3.88
N VAL A 134 14.54 -5.68 -4.42
CA VAL A 134 14.88 -5.91 -5.83
C VAL A 134 13.83 -6.68 -6.63
N GLY A 135 12.89 -7.36 -5.97
CA GLY A 135 11.85 -8.16 -6.62
C GLY A 135 10.94 -7.36 -7.57
N CYS A 136 10.41 -8.05 -8.58
CA CYS A 136 9.43 -7.50 -9.51
C CYS A 136 8.07 -7.26 -8.84
N ALA A 137 7.19 -6.49 -9.49
CA ALA A 137 5.86 -6.18 -8.96
C ALA A 137 5.03 -7.44 -8.65
N SER A 138 5.07 -8.45 -9.54
CA SER A 138 4.35 -9.72 -9.32
C SER A 138 4.84 -10.45 -8.07
N SER A 139 6.15 -10.53 -7.85
CA SER A 139 6.71 -11.17 -6.65
C SER A 139 6.41 -10.40 -5.37
N ALA A 140 6.37 -9.06 -5.44
CA ALA A 140 6.00 -8.22 -4.31
C ALA A 140 4.51 -8.39 -3.93
N LEU A 141 3.63 -8.55 -4.93
CA LEU A 141 2.21 -8.84 -4.70
C LEU A 141 2.03 -10.21 -4.03
N GLU A 142 2.65 -11.25 -4.57
CA GLU A 142 2.66 -12.60 -3.99
C GLU A 142 3.18 -12.57 -2.54
N LEU A 143 4.23 -11.79 -2.27
CA LEU A 143 4.78 -11.63 -0.94
C LEU A 143 3.81 -10.96 0.04
N ILE A 144 3.08 -9.92 -0.38
CA ILE A 144 2.09 -9.22 0.45
C ILE A 144 0.90 -10.15 0.75
N GLU A 145 0.48 -10.95 -0.22
CA GLU A 145 -0.66 -11.88 -0.08
C GLU A 145 -0.30 -13.15 0.70
N ASN A 146 0.99 -13.46 0.81
CA ASN A 146 1.48 -14.60 1.58
C ASN A 146 1.39 -14.34 3.10
N ARG A 147 0.38 -14.94 3.73
CA ARG A 147 0.16 -14.88 5.19
C ARG A 147 1.28 -15.46 6.04
N ALA A 148 2.14 -16.30 5.46
CA ALA A 148 3.26 -16.91 6.17
C ALA A 148 4.55 -16.08 6.05
N ALA A 149 4.56 -15.03 5.22
CA ALA A 149 5.71 -14.16 5.07
C ALA A 149 5.93 -13.29 6.31
N GLN A 150 7.16 -13.30 6.82
CA GLN A 150 7.53 -12.47 7.97
C GLN A 150 7.93 -11.07 7.49
N LEU A 151 6.92 -10.23 7.21
CA LEU A 151 7.11 -8.89 6.67
C LEU A 151 7.46 -7.87 7.77
N ALA A 152 8.71 -7.40 7.74
CA ALA A 152 9.13 -6.29 8.59
C ALA A 152 8.56 -4.94 8.07
N PRO A 153 8.30 -3.95 8.96
CA PRO A 153 7.75 -2.65 8.56
C PRO A 153 8.57 -1.92 7.48
N PHE A 154 9.90 -2.03 7.51
CA PHE A 154 10.76 -1.41 6.50
C PHE A 154 10.61 -2.06 5.12
N SER A 155 10.31 -3.36 5.06
CA SER A 155 10.03 -4.07 3.80
C SER A 155 8.71 -3.60 3.18
N LEU A 156 7.67 -3.39 4.00
CA LEU A 156 6.40 -2.81 3.55
C LEU A 156 6.60 -1.39 2.98
N ALA A 157 7.35 -0.55 3.70
CA ALA A 157 7.70 0.78 3.21
C ALA A 157 8.44 0.71 1.87
N ARG A 158 9.39 -0.22 1.72
CA ARG A 158 10.15 -0.40 0.49
C ARG A 158 9.29 -0.85 -0.70
N ILE A 159 8.34 -1.78 -0.47
CA ILE A 159 7.39 -2.21 -1.50
C ILE A 159 6.48 -1.05 -1.89
N ALA A 160 5.94 -0.30 -0.91
CA ALA A 160 5.12 0.87 -1.18
C ALA A 160 5.88 1.93 -2.01
N ASP A 161 7.15 2.18 -1.70
CA ASP A 161 7.99 3.12 -2.43
C ASP A 161 8.20 2.72 -3.90
N ARG A 162 8.54 1.46 -4.15
CA ARG A 162 8.83 0.98 -5.51
C ARG A 162 7.55 0.78 -6.33
N HIS A 163 6.56 0.12 -5.74
CA HIS A 163 5.43 -0.46 -6.45
C HIS A 163 4.06 0.10 -6.04
N GLY A 164 3.97 1.02 -5.06
CA GLY A 164 2.70 1.55 -4.55
C GLY A 164 1.88 2.40 -5.54
N HIS A 165 2.42 2.69 -6.72
CA HIS A 165 1.67 3.29 -7.82
C HIS A 165 0.74 2.27 -8.51
N LEU A 166 1.06 0.97 -8.44
CA LEU A 166 0.26 -0.12 -8.99
C LEU A 166 -0.97 -0.37 -8.11
N ALA A 167 -2.15 -0.46 -8.73
CA ALA A 167 -3.42 -0.57 -8.02
C ALA A 167 -3.50 -1.82 -7.15
N ALA A 168 -3.21 -3.01 -7.71
CA ALA A 168 -3.25 -4.28 -6.97
C ALA A 168 -2.37 -4.25 -5.71
N ILE A 169 -1.12 -3.78 -5.80
CA ILE A 169 -0.21 -3.71 -4.64
C ILE A 169 -0.69 -2.68 -3.63
N ARG A 170 -1.14 -1.51 -4.08
CA ARG A 170 -1.66 -0.48 -3.17
C ARG A 170 -2.90 -0.97 -2.42
N GLU A 171 -3.81 -1.65 -3.09
CA GLU A 171 -5.02 -2.23 -2.49
C GLU A 171 -4.65 -3.30 -1.48
N SER A 172 -3.80 -4.26 -1.83
CA SER A 172 -3.35 -5.31 -0.91
C SER A 172 -2.59 -4.77 0.30
N LEU A 173 -1.85 -3.66 0.18
CA LEU A 173 -1.22 -2.99 1.33
C LEU A 173 -2.24 -2.26 2.20
N LEU A 174 -3.22 -1.56 1.62
CA LEU A 174 -4.20 -0.76 2.37
C LEU A 174 -5.22 -1.60 3.15
N THR A 175 -5.40 -2.87 2.78
CA THR A 175 -6.22 -3.84 3.54
C THR A 175 -5.49 -4.42 4.75
N MET A 176 -4.19 -4.17 4.92
CA MET A 176 -3.43 -4.64 6.09
C MET A 176 -3.74 -3.80 7.34
N ASP A 177 -4.17 -4.46 8.41
CA ASP A 177 -4.55 -3.80 9.68
C ASP A 177 -3.38 -3.01 10.31
N GLU A 178 -2.17 -3.57 10.28
CA GLU A 178 -0.98 -3.00 10.94
C GLU A 178 -0.09 -2.18 10.01
N LEU A 179 -0.62 -1.65 8.90
CA LEU A 179 0.17 -0.82 7.98
C LEU A 179 0.58 0.50 8.67
N PRO A 180 1.90 0.82 8.78
CA PRO A 180 2.34 2.05 9.45
C PRO A 180 1.76 3.31 8.80
N ALA A 181 1.43 4.31 9.61
CA ALA A 181 0.78 5.54 9.15
C ALA A 181 1.60 6.29 8.08
N ALA A 182 2.93 6.29 8.21
CA ALA A 182 3.82 6.89 7.21
C ALA A 182 3.73 6.17 5.85
N VAL A 183 3.58 4.84 5.84
CA VAL A 183 3.43 4.05 4.60
C VAL A 183 2.06 4.32 3.97
N ARG A 184 0.98 4.35 4.77
CA ARG A 184 -0.37 4.76 4.31
C ARG A 184 -0.34 6.13 3.63
N LEU A 185 0.37 7.10 4.23
CA LEU A 185 0.54 8.43 3.67
C LEU A 185 1.28 8.39 2.32
N GLY A 186 2.37 7.62 2.23
CA GLY A 186 3.12 7.43 0.98
C GLY A 186 2.26 6.85 -0.15
N LEU A 187 1.40 5.88 0.16
CA LEU A 187 0.45 5.30 -0.80
C LEU A 187 -0.61 6.33 -1.25
N ALA A 188 -1.14 7.11 -0.32
CA ALA A 188 -2.09 8.19 -0.63
C ALA A 188 -1.45 9.25 -1.54
N GLN A 189 -0.19 9.60 -1.31
CA GLN A 189 0.56 10.52 -2.17
C GLN A 189 0.69 9.97 -3.60
N LYS A 190 1.12 8.71 -3.75
CA LYS A 190 1.27 8.06 -5.07
C LYS A 190 -0.04 7.98 -5.84
N LEU A 191 -1.15 7.72 -5.15
CA LEU A 191 -2.49 7.75 -5.75
C LEU A 191 -2.86 9.17 -6.20
N SER A 192 -2.63 10.17 -5.34
CA SER A 192 -2.89 11.58 -5.64
C SER A 192 -2.11 12.05 -6.87
N ASP A 193 -0.84 11.65 -6.98
CA ASP A 193 0.02 11.96 -8.13
C ASP A 193 -0.48 11.28 -9.40
N THR A 194 -0.84 9.99 -9.34
CA THR A 194 -1.42 9.23 -10.46
C THR A 194 -2.71 9.88 -10.97
N LEU A 195 -3.63 10.25 -10.07
CA LEU A 195 -4.88 10.92 -10.42
C LEU A 195 -4.64 12.31 -11.00
N THR A 196 -3.70 13.07 -10.43
CA THR A 196 -3.32 14.40 -10.94
C THR A 196 -2.77 14.32 -12.36
N GLN A 197 -1.91 13.33 -12.63
CA GLN A 197 -1.39 13.07 -13.97
C GLN A 197 -2.51 12.68 -14.94
N LEU A 198 -3.42 11.80 -14.53
CA LEU A 198 -4.54 11.36 -15.36
C LEU A 198 -5.44 12.54 -15.78
N VAL A 199 -5.92 13.34 -14.83
CA VAL A 199 -6.85 14.45 -15.13
C VAL A 199 -6.19 15.55 -15.96
N THR A 200 -4.88 15.73 -15.81
CA THR A 200 -4.11 16.70 -16.59
C THR A 200 -3.85 16.17 -18.00
N ALA A 201 -3.47 14.90 -18.16
CA ALA A 201 -3.21 14.27 -19.46
C ALA A 201 -4.48 14.11 -20.32
N ARG A 202 -5.65 14.10 -19.69
CA ARG A 202 -6.95 14.09 -20.36
C ARG A 202 -7.53 15.49 -20.62
N ASP A 203 -6.79 16.55 -20.27
CA ASP A 203 -7.23 17.96 -20.35
C ASP A 203 -8.54 18.26 -19.61
N TRP A 204 -8.91 17.44 -18.61
CA TRP A 204 -10.11 17.66 -17.79
C TRP A 204 -9.92 18.80 -16.79
N LEU A 205 -8.67 19.00 -16.32
CA LEU A 205 -8.31 20.06 -15.40
C LEU A 205 -6.99 20.69 -15.80
N HIS A 206 -6.91 22.02 -15.66
CA HIS A 206 -5.64 22.73 -15.79
C HIS A 206 -4.63 22.26 -14.72
N PRO A 207 -3.33 22.12 -15.04
CA PRO A 207 -2.32 21.59 -14.12
C PRO A 207 -2.29 22.27 -12.74
N ASP A 208 -2.41 23.59 -12.70
CA ASP A 208 -2.42 24.36 -11.45
C ASP A 208 -3.64 24.08 -10.58
N ARG A 209 -4.80 23.83 -11.21
CA ARG A 209 -6.03 23.48 -10.50
C ARG A 209 -5.95 22.05 -9.99
N ALA A 210 -5.46 21.11 -10.80
CA ALA A 210 -5.27 19.72 -10.40
C ALA A 210 -4.33 19.59 -9.19
N ARG A 211 -3.16 20.23 -9.25
CA ARG A 211 -2.19 20.25 -8.12
C ARG A 211 -2.77 20.85 -6.84
N ARG A 212 -3.58 21.91 -6.95
CA ARG A 212 -4.23 22.52 -5.78
C ARG A 212 -5.24 21.59 -5.12
N ILE A 213 -6.12 20.98 -5.93
CA ILE A 213 -7.12 20.01 -5.44
C ILE A 213 -6.43 18.79 -4.82
N ALA A 214 -5.37 18.28 -5.47
CA ALA A 214 -4.57 17.16 -4.98
C ALA A 214 -3.90 17.48 -3.64
N GLY A 215 -3.29 18.67 -3.50
CA GLY A 215 -2.71 19.13 -2.23
C GLY A 215 -3.75 19.25 -1.13
N GLU A 216 -4.93 19.79 -1.43
CA GLU A 216 -6.05 19.88 -0.48
C GLU A 216 -6.59 18.49 -0.08
N ALA A 217 -6.69 17.56 -1.03
CA ALA A 217 -7.06 16.18 -0.73
C ALA A 217 -6.01 15.47 0.13
N MET A 218 -4.73 15.73 -0.13
CA MET A 218 -3.63 15.14 0.61
C MET A 218 -3.59 15.65 2.05
N GLU A 219 -3.70 16.96 2.26
CA GLU A 219 -3.75 17.53 3.62
C GLU A 219 -4.90 16.96 4.46
N ARG A 220 -6.05 16.66 3.84
CA ARG A 220 -7.18 15.98 4.49
C ARG A 220 -6.86 14.53 4.82
N SER A 221 -6.30 13.80 3.85
CA SER A 221 -5.86 12.42 4.02
C SER A 221 -4.88 12.30 5.19
N THR A 222 -3.90 13.20 5.29
CA THR A 222 -2.93 13.23 6.39
C THR A 222 -3.62 13.33 7.75
N VAL A 223 -4.60 14.23 7.91
CA VAL A 223 -5.31 14.40 9.18
C VAL A 223 -6.20 13.19 9.49
N ASN A 224 -6.82 12.58 8.48
CA ASN A 224 -7.63 11.38 8.64
C ASN A 224 -6.79 10.16 9.06
N ILE A 225 -5.63 9.97 8.43
CA ILE A 225 -4.66 8.93 8.80
C ILE A 225 -4.20 9.16 10.25
N ALA A 226 -3.80 10.39 10.57
CA ALA A 226 -3.35 10.75 11.92
C ALA A 226 -4.46 10.57 12.96
N ALA A 227 -5.74 10.77 12.62
CA ALA A 227 -6.85 10.59 13.57
C ALA A 227 -6.98 9.15 14.07
N GLN A 228 -6.50 8.18 13.27
CA GLN A 228 -6.49 6.74 13.58
C GLN A 228 -5.12 6.24 14.07
N THR A 229 -4.13 7.13 14.17
CA THR A 229 -2.75 6.80 14.54
C THR A 229 -2.50 7.15 16.01
N ARG A 230 -1.73 6.33 16.73
CA ARG A 230 -1.42 6.54 18.16
C ARG A 230 0.04 6.27 18.49
N GLY A 231 0.56 6.92 19.53
CA GLY A 231 1.83 6.55 20.16
C GLY A 231 3.04 6.58 19.21
N ALA A 232 3.85 5.53 19.21
CA ALA A 232 5.10 5.50 18.44
C ALA A 232 4.89 5.65 16.91
N ASP A 233 3.76 5.19 16.37
CA ASP A 233 3.43 5.37 14.95
C ASP A 233 3.08 6.83 14.63
N MET A 234 2.52 7.58 15.60
CA MET A 234 2.31 9.03 15.45
C MET A 234 3.64 9.77 15.39
N THR A 235 4.58 9.45 16.29
CA THR A 235 5.92 10.04 16.28
C THR A 235 6.65 9.73 14.95
N ALA A 236 6.52 8.51 14.44
CA ALA A 236 7.07 8.13 13.13
C ALA A 236 6.42 8.90 11.96
N LEU A 237 5.10 9.07 11.99
CA LEU A 237 4.36 9.86 11.00
C LEU A 237 4.80 11.33 10.99
N VAL A 238 4.94 11.96 12.16
CA VAL A 238 5.36 13.36 12.28
C VAL A 238 6.80 13.54 11.82
N SER A 239 7.70 12.63 12.20
CA SER A 239 9.09 12.61 11.70
C SER A 239 9.14 12.46 10.18
N HIS A 240 8.31 11.57 9.61
CA HIS A 240 8.20 11.43 8.16
C HIS A 240 7.70 12.73 7.50
N LEU A 241 6.60 13.33 7.98
CA LEU A 241 6.07 14.61 7.50
C LEU A 241 7.11 15.73 7.54
N ARG A 242 7.95 15.78 8.58
CA ARG A 242 9.06 16.71 8.68
C ARG A 242 10.12 16.44 7.61
N SER A 243 10.53 15.18 7.45
CA SER A 243 11.57 14.79 6.49
C SER A 243 11.23 15.18 5.04
N ILE A 244 9.93 15.12 4.68
CA ILE A 244 9.42 15.49 3.35
C ILE A 244 8.96 16.96 3.26
N GLY A 245 9.15 17.76 4.31
CA GLY A 245 8.78 19.18 4.34
C GLY A 245 7.28 19.48 4.34
N GLN A 246 6.44 18.48 4.63
CA GLN A 246 4.98 18.64 4.69
C GLN A 246 4.49 19.06 6.09
N LEU A 247 5.32 18.96 7.13
CA LEU A 247 5.00 19.45 8.47
C LEU A 247 5.07 20.99 8.54
N ASN A 248 3.97 21.66 8.18
CA ASN A 248 3.87 23.11 8.12
C ASN A 248 2.74 23.69 9.01
N ALA A 249 2.75 25.01 9.22
CA ALA A 249 1.79 25.69 10.08
C ALA A 249 0.32 25.46 9.67
N GLY A 250 0.04 25.32 8.37
CA GLY A 250 -1.31 25.06 7.86
C GLY A 250 -1.81 23.66 8.21
N LEU A 251 -0.95 22.64 8.08
CA LEU A 251 -1.26 21.27 8.48
C LEU A 251 -1.44 21.17 10.00
N ILE A 252 -0.55 21.78 10.79
CA ILE A 252 -0.61 21.77 12.25
C ILE A 252 -1.88 22.48 12.76
N LEU A 253 -2.24 23.62 12.15
CA LEU A 253 -3.48 24.31 12.46
C LEU A 253 -4.70 23.48 12.06
N ARG A 254 -4.67 22.80 10.90
CA ARG A 254 -5.75 21.89 10.49
C ARG A 254 -5.90 20.74 11.49
N ALA A 255 -4.81 20.14 11.95
CA ALA A 255 -4.85 19.05 12.93
C ALA A 255 -5.60 19.48 14.19
N LEU A 256 -5.25 20.64 14.74
CA LEU A 256 -5.91 21.23 15.90
C LEU A 256 -7.39 21.54 15.65
N LEU A 257 -7.71 22.20 14.53
CA LEU A 257 -9.09 22.53 14.17
C LEU A 257 -9.97 21.31 13.91
N SER A 258 -9.36 20.21 13.47
CA SER A 258 -10.01 18.92 13.28
C SER A 258 -10.13 18.09 14.56
N GLY A 259 -9.64 18.60 15.70
CA GLY A 259 -9.69 17.96 17.00
C GLY A 259 -8.60 16.91 17.24
N ASN A 260 -7.62 16.78 16.34
CA ASN A 260 -6.49 15.87 16.52
C ASN A 260 -5.37 16.54 17.32
N ILE A 261 -5.56 16.59 18.64
CA ILE A 261 -4.60 17.17 19.59
C ILE A 261 -3.28 16.39 19.60
N GLU A 262 -3.31 15.07 19.44
CA GLU A 262 -2.10 14.24 19.46
C GLU A 262 -1.16 14.60 18.30
N LEU A 263 -1.68 14.74 17.08
CA LEU A 263 -0.88 15.22 15.93
C LEU A 263 -0.34 16.63 16.19
N PHE A 264 -1.14 17.52 16.80
CA PHE A 264 -0.71 18.88 17.13
C PHE A 264 0.43 18.91 18.15
N GLU A 265 0.32 18.16 19.25
CA GLU A 265 1.33 18.07 20.30
C GLU A 265 2.62 17.43 19.79
N GLU A 266 2.53 16.29 19.10
CA GLU A 266 3.70 15.61 18.53
C GLU A 266 4.41 16.48 17.50
N SER A 267 3.67 17.26 16.70
CA SER A 267 4.26 18.25 15.78
C SER A 267 5.06 19.32 16.52
N LEU A 268 4.56 19.79 17.67
CA LEU A 268 5.26 20.79 18.48
C LEU A 268 6.47 20.19 19.22
N VAL A 269 6.39 18.94 19.66
CA VAL A 269 7.52 18.19 20.23
C VAL A 269 8.64 18.10 19.20
N GLU A 270 8.32 17.60 18.00
CA GLU A 270 9.27 17.42 16.91
C GLU A 270 9.93 18.74 16.49
N LEU A 271 9.13 19.80 16.28
CA LEU A 271 9.63 21.08 15.80
C LEU A 271 10.39 21.89 16.88
N SER A 272 9.94 21.86 18.13
CA SER A 272 10.55 22.65 19.21
C SER A 272 11.72 21.95 19.91
N GLY A 273 11.84 20.63 19.77
CA GLY A 273 12.81 19.79 20.48
C GLY A 273 12.61 19.77 22.00
N LEU A 274 11.43 20.13 22.49
CA LEU A 274 11.09 20.09 23.91
C LEU A 274 10.51 18.72 24.31
N PRO A 275 10.67 18.29 25.58
CA PRO A 275 10.05 17.05 26.05
C PRO A 275 8.52 17.08 25.96
N ALA A 276 7.90 15.95 25.59
CA ALA A 276 6.44 15.82 25.44
C ALA A 276 5.66 16.31 26.67
N SER A 277 6.12 15.98 27.88
CA SER A 277 5.49 16.44 29.13
C SER A 277 5.45 17.96 29.28
N ARG A 278 6.47 18.67 28.78
CA ARG A 278 6.52 20.13 28.79
C ARG A 278 5.60 20.73 27.73
N VAL A 279 5.55 20.13 26.54
CA VAL A 279 4.64 20.58 25.47
C VAL A 279 3.19 20.42 25.92
N ALA A 280 2.80 19.25 26.41
CA ALA A 280 1.45 19.00 26.93
C ALA A 280 1.07 19.96 28.06
N ALA A 281 2.00 20.24 28.99
CA ALA A 281 1.75 21.21 30.06
C ALA A 281 1.47 22.63 29.55
N ILE A 282 2.13 23.07 28.46
CA ILE A 282 1.89 24.38 27.85
C ILE A 282 0.59 24.39 27.03
N VAL A 283 0.33 23.33 26.28
CA VAL A 283 -0.86 23.21 25.42
C VAL A 283 -2.15 23.18 26.24
N HIS A 284 -2.11 22.54 27.41
CA HIS A 284 -3.25 22.49 28.33
C HIS A 284 -3.27 23.62 29.37
N ASP A 285 -2.26 24.48 29.40
CA ASP A 285 -2.26 25.67 30.25
C ASP A 285 -3.23 26.73 29.68
N ARG A 286 -4.00 27.37 30.56
CA ARG A 286 -4.91 28.46 30.20
C ARG A 286 -4.17 29.79 30.02
N GLY A 287 -2.89 29.87 30.39
CA GLY A 287 -2.03 31.04 30.23
C GLY A 287 -1.43 31.17 28.82
N GLY A 288 -2.07 31.91 27.92
CA GLY A 288 -1.67 32.01 26.50
C GLY A 288 -0.28 32.58 26.17
N ASN A 289 0.50 33.08 27.13
CA ASN A 289 1.86 33.61 26.88
C ASN A 289 2.91 32.49 26.71
N SER A 290 2.76 31.37 27.42
CA SER A 290 3.66 30.22 27.31
C SER A 290 3.53 29.54 25.93
N LEU A 291 2.32 29.53 25.37
CA LEU A 291 2.04 29.00 24.04
C LEU A 291 2.76 29.79 22.93
N ASN A 292 2.72 31.13 22.96
CA ASN A 292 3.40 31.93 21.93
C ASN A 292 4.91 31.64 21.88
N ALA A 293 5.55 31.48 23.05
CA ALA A 293 6.96 31.12 23.12
C ALA A 293 7.24 29.71 22.56
N LEU A 294 6.32 28.76 22.78
CA LEU A 294 6.40 27.42 22.20
C LEU A 294 6.25 27.45 20.68
N LEU A 295 5.24 28.17 20.15
CA LEU A 295 5.01 28.30 18.71
C LEU A 295 6.20 28.98 18.02
N ALA A 296 6.80 30.00 18.63
CA ALA A 296 8.02 30.63 18.15
C ALA A 296 9.20 29.67 18.12
N LYS A 297 9.38 28.87 19.18
CA LYS A 297 10.45 27.86 19.23
C LYS A 297 10.25 26.74 18.19
N ALA A 298 9.00 26.40 17.89
CA ALA A 298 8.65 25.47 16.81
C ALA A 298 8.81 26.08 15.40
N GLY A 299 9.24 27.35 15.28
CA GLY A 299 9.46 28.02 14.00
C GLY A 299 8.17 28.41 13.26
N LEU A 300 7.04 28.45 13.96
CA LEU A 300 5.75 28.82 13.35
C LEU A 300 5.64 30.35 13.19
N PRO A 301 5.01 30.85 12.10
CA PRO A 301 4.89 32.28 11.87
C PRO A 301 4.01 32.97 12.92
N GLU A 302 4.44 34.14 13.40
CA GLU A 302 3.71 34.92 14.42
C GLU A 302 2.28 35.27 14.00
N SER A 303 2.05 35.45 12.70
CA SER A 303 0.72 35.68 12.12
C SER A 303 -0.29 34.57 12.44
N THR A 304 0.17 33.35 12.77
CA THR A 304 -0.67 32.19 13.07
C THR A 304 -1.01 32.03 14.56
N TYR A 305 -0.30 32.72 15.47
CA TYR A 305 -0.40 32.46 16.91
C TYR A 305 -1.80 32.72 17.47
N ARG A 306 -2.49 33.74 16.93
CA ARG A 306 -3.88 34.04 17.30
C ARG A 306 -4.81 32.88 16.95
N ALA A 307 -4.66 32.29 15.77
CA ALA A 307 -5.51 31.18 15.33
C ALA A 307 -5.30 29.94 16.20
N PHE A 308 -4.05 29.62 16.55
CA PHE A 308 -3.75 28.50 17.48
C PHE A 308 -4.36 28.70 18.86
N ARG A 309 -4.23 29.90 19.46
CA ARG A 309 -4.86 30.22 20.75
C ARG A 309 -6.38 30.08 20.69
N ALA A 310 -7.00 30.69 19.69
CA ALA A 310 -8.44 30.65 19.49
C ALA A 310 -8.95 29.21 19.33
N ALA A 311 -8.19 28.36 18.63
CA ALA A 311 -8.55 26.97 18.42
C ALA A 311 -8.43 26.14 19.71
N LEU A 312 -7.39 26.35 20.53
CA LEU A 312 -7.24 25.69 21.83
C LEU A 312 -8.30 26.14 22.84
N GLU A 313 -8.62 27.43 22.89
CA GLU A 313 -9.72 27.96 23.71
C GLU A 313 -11.06 27.34 23.31
N ALA A 314 -11.34 27.27 22.01
CA ALA A 314 -12.55 26.63 21.49
C ALA A 314 -12.61 25.13 21.81
N SER A 315 -11.48 24.41 21.72
CA SER A 315 -11.40 22.99 22.05
C SER A 315 -11.72 22.73 23.54
N ASN A 316 -11.18 23.55 24.43
CA ASN A 316 -11.39 23.42 25.88
C ASN A 316 -12.83 23.74 26.32
N GLU A 317 -13.54 24.61 25.62
CA GLU A 317 -14.92 24.98 25.96
C GLU A 317 -15.96 23.92 25.57
N ILE A 318 -15.72 23.14 24.52
CA ILE A 318 -16.76 22.29 23.90
C ILE A 318 -16.77 20.85 24.48
N GLY A 319 -15.71 20.43 25.20
CA GLY A 319 -15.68 19.15 25.92
C GLY A 319 -15.57 17.91 25.02
N PHE A 320 -15.68 16.71 25.62
CA PHE A 320 -15.59 15.44 24.90
C PHE A 320 -16.89 15.11 24.15
N ILE A 321 -16.76 14.63 22.92
CA ILE A 321 -17.89 14.24 22.06
C ILE A 321 -17.75 12.78 21.65
N GLY A 322 -18.77 11.96 21.97
CA GLY A 322 -18.75 10.52 21.76
C GLY A 322 -19.30 10.02 20.41
N THR A 323 -19.72 10.91 19.50
CA THR A 323 -20.33 10.52 18.20
C THR A 323 -19.61 11.17 17.02
N VAL A 324 -19.56 10.47 15.88
CA VAL A 324 -18.94 10.97 14.63
C VAL A 324 -19.62 12.25 14.15
N ALA A 325 -20.95 12.28 14.11
CA ALA A 325 -21.73 13.47 13.77
C ALA A 325 -21.45 14.65 14.72
N GLY A 326 -21.25 14.36 16.02
CA GLY A 326 -20.86 15.36 16.99
C GLY A 326 -19.44 15.91 16.77
N ALA A 327 -18.49 15.06 16.38
CA ALA A 327 -17.13 15.48 16.06
C ALA A 327 -17.07 16.40 14.83
N THR A 328 -17.89 16.13 13.80
CA THR A 328 -17.97 17.00 12.61
C THR A 328 -18.61 18.35 12.94
N ARG A 329 -19.69 18.36 13.75
CA ARG A 329 -20.31 19.60 14.25
C ARG A 329 -19.33 20.43 15.09
N LEU A 330 -18.53 19.77 15.92
CA LEU A 330 -17.47 20.42 16.69
C LEU A 330 -16.42 21.06 15.80
N ARG A 331 -15.91 20.33 14.81
CA ARG A 331 -14.94 20.85 13.84
C ARG A 331 -15.44 22.12 13.18
N ARG A 332 -16.67 22.12 12.67
CA ARG A 332 -17.27 23.32 12.07
C ARG A 332 -17.34 24.49 13.05
N ARG A 333 -17.87 24.27 14.25
CA ARG A 333 -17.98 25.31 15.29
C ARG A 333 -16.62 25.88 15.70
N MET A 334 -15.61 25.03 15.83
CA MET A 334 -14.24 25.46 16.12
C MET A 334 -13.71 26.36 15.00
N VAL A 335 -13.82 25.92 13.75
CA VAL A 335 -13.32 26.69 12.60
C VAL A 335 -14.05 28.03 12.44
N GLU A 336 -15.39 28.04 12.55
CA GLU A 336 -16.20 29.27 12.46
C GLU A 336 -15.83 30.28 13.56
N ARG A 337 -15.61 29.80 14.79
CA ARG A 337 -15.21 30.64 15.92
C ARG A 337 -13.82 31.24 15.70
N VAL A 338 -12.85 30.42 15.28
CA VAL A 338 -11.48 30.88 15.00
C VAL A 338 -11.47 31.89 13.86
N LEU A 339 -12.25 31.64 12.79
CA LEU A 339 -12.41 32.57 11.68
C LEU A 339 -12.97 33.91 12.15
N THR A 340 -14.07 33.89 12.93
CA THR A 340 -14.70 35.11 13.47
C THR A 340 -13.74 35.94 14.33
N GLN A 341 -12.94 35.28 15.18
CA GLN A 341 -11.94 35.96 16.02
C GLN A 341 -10.74 36.50 15.24
N CYS A 342 -10.45 35.94 14.07
CA CYS A 342 -9.39 36.41 13.18
C CYS A 342 -9.86 37.55 12.28
N GLU A 343 -11.08 37.51 11.76
CA GLU A 343 -11.66 38.57 10.92
C GLU A 343 -11.88 39.88 11.68
N THR A 344 -12.17 39.80 12.98
CA THR A 344 -12.36 40.96 13.86
C THR A 344 -11.04 41.65 14.25
N SER A 345 -9.89 41.16 13.79
CA SER A 345 -8.57 41.64 14.18
C SER A 345 -7.82 42.25 12.99
N GLU A 346 -7.41 43.52 13.10
CA GLU A 346 -6.71 44.25 12.02
C GLU A 346 -5.31 43.68 11.68
N THR A 347 -4.75 42.84 12.53
CA THR A 347 -3.35 42.34 12.43
C THR A 347 -3.20 40.98 11.76
N VAL A 348 -4.28 40.37 11.25
CA VAL A 348 -4.22 39.00 10.71
C VAL A 348 -3.83 39.01 9.22
N SER A 349 -2.87 38.16 8.87
CA SER A 349 -2.39 37.99 7.50
C SER A 349 -3.48 37.46 6.57
N GLU A 350 -3.63 38.07 5.39
CA GLU A 350 -4.61 37.67 4.36
C GLU A 350 -4.51 36.18 3.96
N PRO A 351 -3.32 35.60 3.71
CA PRO A 351 -3.16 34.15 3.51
C PRO A 351 -3.79 33.25 4.59
N LEU A 352 -3.75 33.67 5.86
CA LEU A 352 -4.34 32.90 6.96
C LEU A 352 -5.86 32.98 6.93
N LEU A 353 -6.44 34.15 6.61
CA LEU A 353 -7.89 34.30 6.44
C LEU A 353 -8.39 33.45 5.27
N VAL A 354 -7.67 33.41 4.15
CA VAL A 354 -8.00 32.54 3.01
C VAL A 354 -7.99 31.07 3.44
N LEU A 355 -6.96 30.64 4.19
CA LEU A 355 -6.85 29.28 4.71
C LEU A 355 -8.01 28.92 5.65
N LEU A 356 -8.36 29.80 6.60
CA LEU A 356 -9.44 29.59 7.56
C LEU A 356 -10.81 29.56 6.87
N ARG A 357 -11.06 30.44 5.90
CA ARG A 357 -12.29 30.41 5.08
C ARG A 357 -12.41 29.12 4.29
N ARG A 358 -11.29 28.62 3.75
CA ARG A 358 -11.24 27.32 3.09
C ARG A 358 -11.62 26.19 4.05
N PHE A 359 -11.05 26.15 5.25
CA PHE A 359 -11.39 25.15 6.26
C PHE A 359 -12.85 25.25 6.73
N ALA A 360 -13.40 26.47 6.81
CA ALA A 360 -14.80 26.68 7.17
C ALA A 360 -15.74 26.11 6.10
N MET A 361 -15.46 26.41 4.83
CA MET A 361 -16.22 25.87 3.70
C MET A 361 -16.13 24.34 3.63
N GLU A 362 -14.93 23.80 3.85
CA GLU A 362 -14.67 22.36 3.90
C GLU A 362 -15.48 21.68 5.01
N SER A 363 -15.41 22.22 6.24
CA SER A 363 -16.12 21.66 7.39
C SER A 363 -17.64 21.74 7.22
N ALA A 364 -18.14 22.81 6.61
CA ALA A 364 -19.57 22.95 6.31
C ALA A 364 -20.02 21.93 5.25
N ARG A 365 -19.20 21.66 4.22
CA ARG A 365 -19.49 20.64 3.20
C ARG A 365 -19.49 19.24 3.79
N GLU A 366 -18.54 18.94 4.67
CA GLU A 366 -18.44 17.63 5.31
C GLU A 366 -19.62 17.36 6.23
N GLU A 367 -20.04 18.35 7.04
CA GLU A 367 -21.25 18.23 7.85
C GLU A 367 -22.50 18.04 6.99
N ALA A 368 -22.63 18.79 5.89
CA ALA A 368 -23.76 18.66 4.99
C ALA A 368 -23.83 17.27 4.34
N ARG A 369 -22.68 16.70 3.96
CA ARG A 369 -22.61 15.32 3.43
C ARG A 369 -23.07 14.29 4.45
N LEU A 370 -22.51 14.31 5.65
CA LEU A 370 -22.92 13.39 6.72
C LEU A 370 -24.41 13.53 7.04
N PHE A 371 -24.93 14.76 7.07
CA PHE A 371 -26.37 14.98 7.27
C PHE A 371 -27.21 14.38 6.14
N CYS A 372 -26.78 14.51 4.88
CA CYS A 372 -27.45 13.87 3.75
C CYS A 372 -27.36 12.33 3.80
N ASP A 373 -26.21 11.78 4.17
CA ASP A 373 -25.99 10.33 4.30
C ASP A 373 -26.86 9.75 5.43
N ASP A 374 -26.93 10.44 6.58
CA ASP A 374 -27.80 10.07 7.70
C ASP A 374 -29.28 10.07 7.27
N LEU A 375 -29.73 11.11 6.55
CA LEU A 375 -31.10 11.18 6.01
C LEU A 375 -31.38 10.06 5.00
N ALA A 376 -30.45 9.77 4.10
CA ALA A 376 -30.61 8.70 3.12
C ALA A 376 -30.67 7.32 3.79
N ALA A 377 -29.90 7.10 4.85
CA ALA A 377 -29.97 5.89 5.65
C ALA A 377 -31.32 5.77 6.40
N GLU A 378 -31.83 6.87 6.95
CA GLU A 378 -33.16 6.91 7.59
C GLU A 378 -34.29 6.63 6.59
N ASP A 379 -34.25 7.18 5.38
CA ASP A 379 -35.20 6.90 4.30
C ASP A 379 -35.12 5.44 3.83
N PHE A 380 -33.91 4.86 3.75
CA PHE A 380 -33.71 3.45 3.45
C PHE A 380 -34.29 2.52 4.53
N VAL A 381 -34.09 2.85 5.81
CA VAL A 381 -34.72 2.12 6.94
C VAL A 381 -36.23 2.32 6.95
N GLY A 382 -36.72 3.52 6.63
CA GLY A 382 -38.14 3.84 6.47
C GLY A 382 -38.81 3.03 5.36
N THR A 383 -38.15 2.89 4.22
CA THR A 383 -38.65 2.07 3.10
C THR A 383 -38.65 0.57 3.41
N LEU A 384 -37.59 0.05 4.06
CA LEU A 384 -37.54 -1.35 4.52
C LEU A 384 -38.62 -1.65 5.57
N SER A 385 -38.83 -0.76 6.54
CA SER A 385 -39.86 -0.93 7.57
C SER A 385 -41.28 -0.83 7.01
N ALA A 386 -41.51 0.05 6.01
CA ALA A 386 -42.77 0.10 5.28
C ALA A 386 -43.02 -1.17 4.45
N HIS A 387 -41.98 -1.75 3.83
CA HIS A 387 -42.07 -3.02 3.12
C HIS A 387 -42.41 -4.17 4.05
N ALA A 388 -41.72 -4.27 5.20
CA ALA A 388 -42.00 -5.27 6.22
C ALA A 388 -43.42 -5.15 6.78
N ALA A 389 -43.92 -3.92 7.02
CA ALA A 389 -45.30 -3.70 7.44
C ALA A 389 -46.32 -4.11 6.35
N ALA A 390 -46.03 -3.86 5.07
CA ALA A 390 -46.88 -4.27 3.96
C ALA A 390 -46.92 -5.79 3.77
N GLU A 391 -45.79 -6.50 3.98
CA GLU A 391 -45.75 -7.96 4.02
C GLU A 391 -46.55 -8.52 5.20
N GLN A 392 -46.46 -7.92 6.38
CA GLN A 392 -47.21 -8.34 7.55
C GLN A 392 -48.73 -8.15 7.35
N ILE A 393 -49.16 -7.07 6.69
CA ILE A 393 -50.56 -6.84 6.32
C ILE A 393 -51.05 -7.86 5.26
N ARG A 394 -50.17 -8.27 4.32
CA ARG A 394 -50.47 -9.36 3.36
C ARG A 394 -50.69 -10.71 4.04
N ASP A 395 -49.93 -11.01 5.08
CA ASP A 395 -50.03 -12.28 5.80
C ASP A 395 -51.35 -12.37 6.61
N TYR A 396 -51.83 -11.25 7.16
CA TYR A 396 -53.12 -11.19 7.87
C TYR A 396 -54.36 -11.08 6.96
N THR A 397 -54.19 -10.88 5.64
CA THR A 397 -55.32 -10.81 4.69
C THR A 397 -55.62 -12.13 3.98
N TYR A 398 -54.83 -13.19 4.25
CA TYR A 398 -55.00 -14.53 3.67
C TYR A 398 -55.77 -15.54 4.57
N GLU A 399 -56.48 -15.08 5.61
CA GLU A 399 -57.34 -15.94 6.45
C GLU A 399 -58.83 -15.51 6.53
N ALA A 400 -59.31 -14.64 5.63
CA ALA A 400 -60.75 -14.35 5.53
C ALA A 400 -61.31 -14.68 4.14
N ASP A 401 -62.05 -15.79 4.10
CA ASP A 401 -63.10 -16.18 3.15
C ASP A 401 -62.73 -16.66 1.73
N THR A 402 -62.47 -17.97 1.66
CA THR A 402 -62.92 -18.86 0.58
C THR A 402 -64.45 -18.91 0.51
N VAL A 403 -65.09 -18.35 -0.52
CA VAL A 403 -66.23 -18.93 -1.28
C VAL A 403 -66.26 -18.36 -2.70
N LEU A 404 -66.38 -19.25 -3.71
CA LEU A 404 -66.47 -18.95 -5.14
C LEU A 404 -67.92 -18.66 -5.64
N TYR A 405 -67.95 -17.91 -6.77
CA TYR A 405 -68.91 -17.84 -7.90
C TYR A 405 -70.08 -16.81 -7.85
N PRO A 406 -70.62 -16.35 -9.02
CA PRO A 406 -69.98 -15.69 -10.17
C PRO A 406 -70.79 -14.47 -10.76
N GLU A 407 -70.13 -13.70 -11.65
CA GLU A 407 -70.62 -12.79 -12.73
C GLU A 407 -71.90 -11.92 -12.56
N GLN A 408 -71.77 -10.58 -12.63
CA GLN A 408 -72.12 -9.73 -13.79
C GLN A 408 -71.92 -8.21 -13.53
N GLU A 409 -71.36 -7.55 -14.55
CA GLU A 409 -71.22 -6.13 -14.93
C GLU A 409 -71.82 -5.00 -14.06
N GLU A 410 -71.02 -3.97 -13.78
CA GLU A 410 -71.36 -2.58 -14.17
C GLU A 410 -70.10 -1.68 -14.30
N TYR A 411 -69.96 -1.05 -15.46
CA TYR A 411 -68.94 -0.05 -15.81
C TYR A 411 -69.35 1.33 -15.28
N VAL A 412 -68.45 2.06 -14.60
CA VAL A 412 -68.34 3.52 -14.76
C VAL A 412 -66.87 3.95 -14.68
N ALA A 413 -66.42 4.57 -15.77
CA ALA A 413 -65.12 5.19 -15.93
C ALA A 413 -65.05 6.56 -15.22
N ALA A 414 -63.88 6.89 -14.69
CA ALA A 414 -63.41 8.27 -14.60
C ALA A 414 -61.89 8.28 -14.77
N GLU A 415 -61.47 8.58 -15.99
CA GLU A 415 -60.12 8.96 -16.37
C GLU A 415 -59.70 10.27 -15.67
N VAL A 416 -58.46 10.36 -15.23
CA VAL A 416 -57.66 11.58 -15.43
C VAL A 416 -56.23 11.17 -15.77
N TYR A 417 -55.87 11.32 -17.05
CA TYR A 417 -54.49 11.29 -17.54
C TYR A 417 -53.84 12.67 -17.37
N ALA A 418 -52.60 12.62 -16.86
CA ALA A 418 -51.40 13.38 -17.24
C ALA A 418 -51.38 14.92 -17.20
N ALA A 419 -50.41 15.44 -16.43
CA ALA A 419 -49.55 16.54 -16.87
C ALA A 419 -48.11 16.25 -16.39
N VAL A 420 -47.26 15.90 -17.36
CA VAL A 420 -45.80 15.94 -17.25
C VAL A 420 -45.37 17.36 -17.62
N ASP A 421 -44.51 17.98 -16.82
CA ASP A 421 -43.44 18.86 -17.29
C ASP A 421 -42.51 19.21 -16.12
N HIS A 422 -41.30 18.65 -16.11
CA HIS A 422 -40.07 19.41 -16.31
C HIS A 422 -38.85 18.47 -16.27
N TYR A 423 -38.15 18.44 -17.40
CA TYR A 423 -36.75 18.00 -17.49
C TYR A 423 -35.89 18.99 -16.70
N ASP A 424 -35.01 18.47 -15.84
CA ASP A 424 -33.71 19.09 -15.59
C ASP A 424 -32.66 17.98 -15.50
N GLU A 425 -31.66 18.12 -16.36
CA GLU A 425 -30.50 17.26 -16.52
C GLU A 425 -29.61 17.31 -15.27
N ALA A 426 -29.46 16.19 -14.57
CA ALA A 426 -28.34 15.98 -13.67
C ALA A 426 -27.97 14.49 -13.69
N GLU A 427 -26.94 14.16 -14.47
CA GLU A 427 -26.23 12.89 -14.38
C GLU A 427 -25.71 12.71 -12.95
N HIS A 428 -26.30 11.75 -12.23
CA HIS A 428 -25.75 11.18 -11.01
C HIS A 428 -25.52 9.69 -11.28
N TYR A 429 -24.26 9.35 -11.53
CA TYR A 429 -23.78 7.98 -11.37
C TYR A 429 -23.83 7.65 -9.87
N ALA A 430 -24.91 7.00 -9.46
CA ALA A 430 -24.96 6.28 -8.21
C ALA A 430 -24.25 4.93 -8.39
N SER A 431 -23.34 4.68 -7.45
CA SER A 431 -22.66 3.43 -7.10
C SER A 431 -23.43 2.16 -7.47
N ALA A 432 -22.81 1.32 -8.30
CA ALA A 432 -23.18 -0.08 -8.47
C ALA A 432 -22.05 -0.94 -7.87
N GLU A 433 -22.15 -1.21 -6.57
CA GLU A 433 -21.54 -2.38 -5.96
C GLU A 433 -22.60 -3.49 -6.01
N ASP A 434 -22.47 -4.38 -6.99
CA ASP A 434 -22.99 -5.75 -6.90
C ASP A 434 -22.14 -6.62 -7.84
N TYR A 435 -21.11 -7.22 -7.24
CA TYR A 435 -20.29 -8.25 -7.88
C TYR A 435 -21.13 -9.51 -8.06
N THR A 436 -21.32 -9.93 -9.31
CA THR A 436 -21.62 -11.33 -9.64
C THR A 436 -20.37 -11.95 -10.25
N PRO A 437 -19.94 -13.15 -9.82
CA PRO A 437 -18.74 -13.79 -10.34
C PRO A 437 -19.07 -14.45 -11.68
N VAL A 438 -18.38 -14.05 -12.75
CA VAL A 438 -18.44 -14.76 -14.03
C VAL A 438 -17.29 -15.76 -14.07
N GLU A 439 -17.66 -17.03 -14.05
CA GLU A 439 -16.81 -18.18 -14.31
C GLU A 439 -16.34 -18.21 -15.78
N ASP A 440 -15.06 -18.57 -15.94
CA ASP A 440 -14.49 -19.42 -16.99
C ASP A 440 -14.70 -19.06 -18.47
N TYR A 441 -13.63 -18.52 -19.10
CA TYR A 441 -13.35 -18.76 -20.51
C TYR A 441 -11.87 -19.04 -20.74
N ALA A 442 -11.60 -20.30 -21.08
CA ALA A 442 -10.35 -20.78 -21.63
C ALA A 442 -10.07 -20.22 -23.04
N THR A 443 -8.78 -19.97 -23.29
CA THR A 443 -8.03 -20.08 -24.56
C THR A 443 -8.64 -19.56 -25.86
N VAL A 444 -8.05 -18.50 -26.44
CA VAL A 444 -7.86 -18.37 -27.90
C VAL A 444 -6.54 -17.63 -28.18
N GLU A 445 -5.68 -18.31 -28.93
CA GLU A 445 -4.46 -17.84 -29.57
C GLU A 445 -4.72 -16.71 -30.59
N ASP A 446 -3.64 -16.05 -31.01
CA ASP A 446 -3.53 -15.16 -32.18
C ASP A 446 -4.27 -13.82 -32.13
N TYR A 447 -3.51 -12.74 -31.87
CA TYR A 447 -3.28 -11.69 -32.87
C TYR A 447 -2.01 -10.91 -32.54
N VAL A 448 -0.88 -11.42 -33.04
CA VAL A 448 0.29 -10.59 -33.35
C VAL A 448 -0.03 -9.83 -34.64
N ARG A 449 -0.06 -8.49 -34.57
CA ARG A 449 0.27 -7.66 -35.74
C ARG A 449 1.13 -6.48 -35.32
N VAL A 450 2.42 -6.74 -35.44
CA VAL A 450 3.55 -5.83 -35.50
C VAL A 450 3.18 -4.51 -36.21
N LYS A 451 3.44 -3.38 -35.55
CA LYS A 451 3.77 -2.12 -36.25
C LYS A 451 5.26 -1.87 -36.04
N GLU A 452 6.01 -2.04 -37.12
CA GLU A 452 7.41 -1.64 -37.26
C GLU A 452 7.55 -0.14 -36.99
N TYR A 453 8.45 0.23 -36.07
CA TYR A 453 9.04 1.56 -36.04
C TYR A 453 10.42 1.47 -36.70
N ALA A 454 10.61 2.30 -37.73
CA ALA A 454 11.87 2.49 -38.44
C ALA A 454 12.96 3.07 -37.51
N PRO A 455 14.25 2.78 -37.75
CA PRO A 455 15.35 3.23 -36.89
C PRO A 455 15.69 4.69 -37.16
N VAL A 456 15.97 5.43 -36.08
CA VAL A 456 16.48 6.81 -36.10
C VAL A 456 17.96 6.78 -36.49
N GLU A 457 18.32 7.69 -37.40
CA GLU A 457 19.60 7.84 -38.07
C GLU A 457 20.79 8.06 -37.12
N GLU A 458 21.93 7.49 -37.52
CA GLU A 458 23.28 7.71 -37.01
C GLU A 458 23.65 9.20 -37.01
N TYR A 459 24.20 9.68 -35.90
CA TYR A 459 25.01 10.90 -35.89
C TYR A 459 26.48 10.52 -35.83
N ASP A 460 27.19 10.94 -36.87
CA ASP A 460 28.61 10.74 -37.12
C ASP A 460 29.52 11.25 -35.99
N ARG A 461 30.56 10.46 -35.73
CA ARG A 461 31.79 10.89 -35.06
C ARG A 461 32.58 11.84 -35.97
N ALA A 462 33.02 12.97 -35.43
CA ALA A 462 34.20 13.67 -35.91
C ALA A 462 35.10 14.00 -34.71
N GLU A 463 36.37 13.65 -34.86
CA GLU A 463 37.48 13.85 -33.93
C GLU A 463 38.02 15.28 -33.94
N ASP A 464 38.81 15.56 -32.88
CA ASP A 464 39.84 16.59 -32.69
C ASP A 464 39.43 18.05 -32.44
N ASP A 465 39.70 18.53 -31.21
CA ASP A 465 40.94 19.31 -30.99
C ASP A 465 41.33 19.51 -29.51
N ASN A 466 42.65 19.59 -29.30
CA ASN A 466 43.41 19.76 -28.07
C ASN A 466 43.18 21.10 -27.32
N ALA A 467 43.18 21.05 -25.97
CA ALA A 467 43.84 22.02 -25.07
C ALA A 467 43.81 21.49 -23.62
N ALA A 468 44.88 20.87 -23.14
CA ALA A 468 46.01 21.50 -22.43
C ALA A 468 45.65 22.10 -21.06
N ASP A 469 46.23 21.45 -20.02
CA ASP A 469 46.75 21.98 -18.76
C ASP A 469 45.92 22.98 -17.96
N ARG A 470 45.63 22.63 -16.69
CA ARG A 470 46.10 23.41 -15.52
C ARG A 470 45.73 22.83 -14.14
N TYR A 471 46.77 22.72 -13.32
CA TYR A 471 46.88 22.73 -11.85
C TYR A 471 46.61 21.45 -11.04
N ALA A 472 47.71 20.74 -10.78
CA ALA A 472 48.02 20.12 -9.50
C ALA A 472 48.57 21.16 -8.48
N ASP A 473 48.71 20.70 -7.23
CA ASP A 473 49.27 21.32 -6.01
C ASP A 473 48.32 22.14 -5.12
N VAL A 474 47.90 21.53 -4.00
CA VAL A 474 48.29 21.97 -2.64
C VAL A 474 48.38 20.74 -1.72
N ALA A 475 49.51 20.64 -1.03
CA ALA A 475 49.89 19.64 -0.05
C ALA A 475 49.19 19.83 1.31
N ASP A 476 48.91 18.70 1.96
CA ASP A 476 49.40 18.30 3.29
C ASP A 476 49.44 19.36 4.42
N ASP A 477 48.51 19.30 5.38
CA ASP A 477 48.75 19.40 6.84
C ASP A 477 47.43 19.19 7.61
N HIS A 478 47.35 18.14 8.46
CA HIS A 478 46.96 18.25 9.88
C HIS A 478 46.58 16.92 10.53
N ARG A 479 47.59 16.31 11.15
CA ARG A 479 47.66 15.80 12.54
C ARG A 479 46.42 15.15 13.18
N TYR A 480 46.60 13.84 13.40
CA TYR A 480 46.28 13.08 14.61
C TYR A 480 46.03 13.90 15.89
N ARG A 481 44.90 13.62 16.56
CA ARG A 481 44.77 13.71 18.03
C ARG A 481 43.83 12.63 18.56
N ASP A 482 44.47 11.67 19.23
CA ASP A 482 43.87 10.70 20.15
C ASP A 482 43.14 11.40 21.30
N TYR A 483 41.98 10.88 21.68
CA TYR A 483 41.34 11.12 22.97
C TYR A 483 41.38 9.81 23.77
N SER A 484 42.37 9.68 24.64
CA SER A 484 42.38 8.72 25.75
C SER A 484 41.99 9.45 27.03
N TYR A 485 40.92 8.98 27.67
CA TYR A 485 40.50 9.43 28.99
C TYR A 485 41.09 8.46 30.02
N ASP A 486 41.87 9.03 30.93
CA ASP A 486 42.34 8.44 32.18
C ASP A 486 41.17 7.91 33.03
N ASP A 487 41.36 6.80 33.75
CA ASP A 487 41.63 6.86 35.19
C ASP A 487 41.71 5.44 35.81
N ARG A 488 42.59 5.32 36.82
CA ARG A 488 42.70 4.29 37.89
C ARG A 488 44.08 3.62 37.99
N ARG A 489 44.98 4.20 38.78
CA ARG A 489 45.30 3.72 40.16
C ARG A 489 46.62 4.31 40.66
N ILE A 490 46.49 5.08 41.76
CA ILE A 490 47.55 5.43 42.70
C ILE A 490 47.89 4.20 43.56
N ALA A 491 49.18 3.85 43.68
CA ALA A 491 49.78 3.36 44.93
C ALA A 491 51.32 3.32 44.85
N ALA A 492 51.92 3.98 45.85
CA ALA A 492 53.31 3.93 46.34
C ALA A 492 54.39 4.69 45.57
#